data_AF-A0A350UGC0-F1
#
_entry.id   AF-A0A350UGC0-F1
#
_cell.length_a   1.000
_cell.length_b   1.000
_cell.length_c   1.000
_cell.angle_alpha   90.00
_cell.angle_beta   90.00
_cell.angle_gamma   90.00
#
_symmetry.space_group_name_H-M   'P 1'
#
loop_
_entity.id
_entity.type
_entity.pdbx_description
1 polymer ?
#
loop_
_entity_poly.entity_id
_entity_poly.type
_entity_poly.pdbx_seq_one_letter_code
_entity_poly.pdbx_strand_id
1 'polypeptide(L)' 'MTKIEVRYAFTAPLDDALLEAIDRARGTYGLSMLRLSPAMDELIVHYDASRLKLPDVDSALKRAGLPILRKELPG' A
#
# COMPACT_ATOMS: atom_id res chain seq x y z
N MET A 1 8.55 16.24 -8.34
CA MET A 1 8.28 15.03 -7.54
C MET A 1 7.05 15.30 -6.71
N THR A 2 5.97 14.56 -6.95
CA THR A 2 4.70 14.75 -6.24
C THR A 2 4.46 13.48 -5.43
N LYS A 3 4.67 13.57 -4.11
CA LYS A 3 4.38 12.44 -3.21
C LYS A 3 2.91 12.46 -2.87
N ILE A 4 2.22 11.38 -3.20
CA ILE A 4 0.83 11.16 -2.81
C ILE A 4 0.79 10.07 -1.75
N GLU A 5 0.08 10.37 -0.67
CA GLU A 5 -0.32 9.37 0.32
C GLU A 5 -1.64 8.75 -0.11
N VAL A 6 -1.74 7.43 -0.03
CA VAL A 6 -3.00 6.70 -0.12
C VAL A 6 -3.06 5.68 1.01
N ARG A 7 -4.27 5.43 1.50
CA ARG A 7 -4.51 4.50 2.61
C ARG A 7 -5.32 3.32 2.13
N TYR A 8 -4.99 2.16 2.67
CA TYR A 8 -5.69 0.93 2.41
C TYR A 8 -6.06 0.26 3.73
N ALA A 9 -7.30 -0.21 3.86
CA ALA A 9 -7.71 -1.04 4.98
C ALA A 9 -7.38 -2.51 4.68
N PHE A 10 -6.89 -3.25 5.67
CA PHE A 10 -6.74 -4.70 5.54
C PHE A 10 -8.12 -5.37 5.59
N THR A 11 -8.34 -6.36 4.72
CA THR A 11 -9.56 -7.20 4.75
C THR A 11 -9.36 -8.50 5.49
N ALA A 12 -8.15 -8.73 6.01
CA ALA A 12 -7.78 -9.88 6.81
C ALA A 12 -6.96 -9.40 8.03
N PRO A 13 -6.91 -10.19 9.13
CA PRO A 13 -6.04 -9.90 10.25
C PRO A 13 -4.58 -9.78 9.81
N LEU A 14 -3.81 -8.93 10.51
CA LEU A 14 -2.38 -8.85 10.32
C LEU A 14 -1.71 -10.09 10.92
N ASP A 15 -1.25 -10.98 10.05
CA ASP A 15 -0.49 -12.18 10.38
C ASP A 15 0.92 -12.14 9.76
N ASP A 16 1.73 -13.16 10.04
CA ASP A 16 3.11 -13.24 9.54
C ASP A 16 3.15 -13.27 8.00
N ALA A 17 2.18 -13.95 7.36
CA ALA A 17 2.07 -14.01 5.91
C ALA A 17 1.82 -12.62 5.30
N LEU A 18 1.02 -11.79 5.97
CA LEU A 18 0.75 -10.42 5.57
C LEU A 18 1.98 -9.53 5.77
N LEU A 19 2.72 -9.69 6.87
CA LEU A 19 3.97 -8.98 7.09
C LEU A 19 5.01 -9.29 6.00
N GLU A 20 5.15 -10.55 5.61
CA GLU A 20 6.00 -10.94 4.47
C GLU A 20 5.53 -10.35 3.14
N ALA A 21 4.20 -10.30 2.90
CA ALA A 21 3.65 -9.69 1.70
C ALA A 21 3.95 -8.18 1.63
N ILE A 22 3.89 -7.48 2.78
CA ILE A 22 4.28 -6.06 2.88
C ILE A 22 5.76 -5.89 2.56
N ASP A 23 6.62 -6.78 3.06
CA ASP A 23 8.06 -6.74 2.77
C ASP A 23 8.35 -6.96 1.28
N ARG A 24 7.69 -7.93 0.65
CA ARG A 24 7.77 -8.14 -0.81
C ARG A 24 7.31 -6.90 -1.58
N ALA A 25 6.21 -6.28 -1.15
CA ALA A 25 5.67 -5.08 -1.80
C ALA A 25 6.63 -3.89 -1.72
N ARG A 26 7.39 -3.74 -0.63
CA ARG A 26 8.39 -2.69 -0.42
C ARG A 26 9.53 -2.70 -1.45
N GLY A 27 9.80 -3.85 -2.08
CA GLY A 27 10.74 -3.97 -3.20
C GLY A 27 10.19 -3.48 -4.56
N THR A 28 8.92 -3.07 -4.63
CA THR A 28 8.30 -2.66 -5.91
C THR A 28 8.75 -1.27 -6.33
N TYR A 29 9.32 -1.18 -7.54
CA TYR A 29 9.80 0.07 -8.12
C TYR A 29 8.70 1.13 -8.20
N GLY A 30 8.94 2.30 -7.60
CA GLY A 30 8.04 3.46 -7.60
C GLY A 30 7.21 3.64 -6.33
N LEU A 31 7.09 2.62 -5.47
CA LEU A 31 6.62 2.80 -4.10
C LEU A 31 7.74 3.45 -3.28
N SER A 32 7.44 4.56 -2.63
CA SER A 32 8.43 5.35 -1.87
C SER A 32 8.38 5.06 -0.37
N MET A 33 7.22 4.68 0.16
CA MET A 33 7.09 4.27 1.56
C MET A 33 5.86 3.39 1.76
N LEU A 34 6.00 2.34 2.57
CA LEU A 34 4.89 1.53 3.09
C LEU A 34 4.96 1.58 4.62
N ARG A 35 3.87 2.00 5.29
CA ARG A 35 3.76 2.01 6.75
C ARG A 35 2.45 1.41 7.20
N LEU A 36 2.46 0.73 8.33
CA LEU A 36 1.25 0.32 9.04
C LEU A 36 0.69 1.52 9.83
N SER A 37 -0.63 1.60 9.95
CA SER A 37 -1.27 2.50 10.91
C SER A 37 -0.89 2.11 12.35
N PRO A 38 -1.00 3.02 13.32
CA PRO A 38 -0.80 2.68 14.74
C PRO A 38 -1.74 1.59 15.25
N ALA A 39 -2.94 1.48 14.66
CA ALA A 39 -3.91 0.44 14.97
C ALA A 39 -3.68 -0.88 14.20
N MET A 40 -2.69 -0.91 13.30
CA MET A 40 -2.29 -2.09 12.51
C MET A 40 -3.41 -2.66 11.62
N ASP A 41 -4.42 -1.84 11.32
CA ASP A 41 -5.59 -2.14 10.51
C ASP A 41 -5.52 -1.53 9.09
N GLU A 42 -4.55 -0.65 8.85
CA GLU A 42 -4.36 0.02 7.57
C GLU A 42 -2.90 0.01 7.11
N LEU A 43 -2.73 0.03 5.79
CA LEU A 43 -1.48 0.27 5.10
C LEU A 43 -1.49 1.67 4.47
N ILE A 44 -0.57 2.50 4.90
CA ILE A 44 -0.30 3.83 4.35
C ILE A 44 0.82 3.68 3.31
N VAL A 45 0.52 4.04 2.07
CA VAL A 45 1.43 3.94 0.94
C VAL A 45 1.71 5.32 0.38
N HIS A 46 2.99 5.66 0.26
CA HIS A 46 3.45 6.86 -0.43
C HIS A 46 4.04 6.48 -1.78
N TYR A 47 3.59 7.14 -2.86
CA TYR A 47 4.13 6.95 -4.20
C TYR A 47 4.41 8.28 -4.90
N ASP A 48 5.32 8.25 -5.88
CA ASP A 48 5.60 9.41 -6.73
C ASP A 48 4.62 9.43 -7.91
N ALA A 49 3.68 10.36 -7.89
CA ALA A 49 2.66 10.51 -8.93
C ALA A 49 3.22 10.95 -10.30
N SER A 50 4.50 11.36 -10.35
CA SER A 50 5.19 11.56 -11.64
C SER A 50 5.66 10.26 -12.28
N ARG A 51 5.65 9.14 -11.55
CA ARG A 51 6.15 7.82 -11.99
C ARG A 51 5.08 6.73 -12.01
N LEU A 52 4.18 6.74 -11.03
CA LEU A 52 3.10 5.76 -10.91
C LEU A 52 1.75 6.44 -10.86
N LYS A 53 0.73 5.82 -11.45
CA LYS A 53 -0.66 6.21 -11.22
C LYS A 53 -1.23 5.35 -10.09
N LEU A 54 -2.30 5.86 -9.46
CA LEU A 54 -2.99 5.14 -8.39
C LEU A 54 -3.40 3.70 -8.77
N PRO A 55 -3.92 3.41 -9.98
CA PRO A 55 -4.24 2.03 -10.39
C PRO A 55 -3.01 1.11 -10.49
N ASP A 56 -1.83 1.66 -10.78
CA ASP A 56 -0.58 0.89 -10.83
C ASP A 56 -0.15 0.47 -9.41
N VAL A 57 -0.32 1.38 -8.44
CA VAL A 57 -0.10 1.10 -7.02
C VAL A 57 -1.06 0.01 -6.54
N ASP A 58 -2.36 0.14 -6.85
CA ASP A 58 -3.37 -0.86 -6.50
C ASP A 58 -3.01 -2.25 -7.07
N SER A 59 -2.55 -2.29 -8.32
CA SER A 59 -2.16 -3.52 -9.00
C SER A 59 -0.89 -4.14 -8.39
N ALA A 60 0.10 -3.32 -8.04
CA ALA A 60 1.32 -3.76 -7.39
C ALA A 60 1.03 -4.41 -6.02
N LEU A 61 0.21 -3.77 -5.19
CA LEU A 61 -0.14 -4.28 -3.88
C LEU A 61 -0.92 -5.60 -3.96
N LYS A 62 -1.86 -5.70 -4.91
CA LYS A 62 -2.59 -6.96 -5.18
C LYS A 62 -1.66 -8.07 -5.67
N ARG A 63 -0.70 -7.77 -6.55
CA ARG A 63 0.30 -8.74 -7.04
C ARG A 63 1.25 -9.22 -5.94
N ALA A 64 1.52 -8.40 -4.93
CA ALA A 64 2.28 -8.80 -3.75
C ALA A 64 1.50 -9.75 -2.81
N GLY A 65 0.20 -9.95 -3.07
CA GLY A 65 -0.69 -10.79 -2.26
C GLY A 65 -1.31 -10.07 -1.07
N LEU A 66 -1.35 -8.73 -1.07
CA LEU A 66 -1.94 -7.96 0.03
C LEU A 66 -3.48 -7.99 -0.03
N PRO A 67 -4.18 -8.52 1.00
CA PRO A 67 -5.63 -8.48 1.14
C PRO A 67 -6.06 -7.10 1.64
N ILE A 68 -6.08 -6.13 0.72
CA ILE A 68 -6.34 -4.72 1.05
C ILE A 68 -7.44 -4.11 0.19
N LEU A 69 -8.17 -3.15 0.77
CA LEU A 69 -9.13 -2.30 0.08
C LEU A 69 -8.71 -0.84 0.20
N ARG A 70 -8.73 -0.13 -0.92
CA ARG A 70 -8.40 1.30 -0.95
C ARG A 70 -9.45 2.07 -0.15
N LYS A 71 -9.01 2.85 0.83
CA LYS A 71 -9.85 3.87 1.43
C LYS A 71 -9.86 5.07 0.50
N GLU A 72 -11.04 5.54 0.12
CA GLU A 72 -11.17 6.75 -0.68
C GLU A 72 -10.44 7.89 0.04
N LEU A 73 -9.60 8.62 -0.71
CA LEU A 73 -9.06 9.88 -0.24
C LEU A 73 -10.25 10.84 -0.07
N PRO A 74 -10.39 11.53 1.08
CA PRO A 74 -11.36 12.62 1.16
C PRO A 74 -11.01 13.61 0.03
N GLY A 75 -11.99 13.83 -0.86
CA GLY A 75 -11.87 14.74 -1.99
C GLY A 75 -11.67 16.20 -1.57
#